data_AF-A0A5D8QGZ6-F1
#
_entry.id   AF-A0A5D8QGZ6-F1
#
_cell.length_a   1.000
_cell.length_b   1.000
_cell.length_c   1.000
_cell.angle_alpha   90.00
_cell.angle_beta   90.00
_cell.angle_gamma   90.00
#
_symmetry.space_group_name_H-M   'P 1'
#
loop_
_entity.id
_entity.type
_entity.pdbx_description
1 polymer ?
#
loop_
_entity_poly.entity_id
_entity_poly.type
_entity_poly.pdbx_seq_one_letter_code
_entity_poly.pdbx_strand_id
1 'polypeptide(L)'
;MLREAILMGLGALYMTRDKAEEISQELIRRGELAKEEKSDFISKLMDNADKQKNMLKEKLEKEFNAMVKEANLITRDEYEELLSKINELNIRLAELENKFDKE
;
A
#
# COMPACT_ATOMS: atom_id res chain seq x y z
N MET A 1 10.96 -0.11 -21.96
CA MET A 1 10.39 0.78 -20.93
C MET A 1 9.67 0.00 -19.82
N LEU A 2 8.53 -0.65 -20.11
CA LEU A 2 7.73 -1.34 -19.07
C LEU A 2 8.47 -2.50 -18.40
N ARG A 3 9.20 -3.30 -19.19
CA ARG A 3 9.98 -4.46 -18.70
C ARG A 3 11.15 -4.03 -17.81
N GLU A 4 11.86 -2.96 -18.15
CA GLU A 4 12.93 -2.43 -17.29
C GLU A 4 12.37 -1.84 -16.00
N ALA A 5 11.24 -1.13 -16.07
CA ALA A 5 10.57 -0.60 -14.87
C ALA A 5 10.13 -1.71 -13.91
N ILE A 6 9.58 -2.82 -14.44
CA ILE A 6 9.20 -3.99 -13.64
C ILE A 6 10.43 -4.68 -13.04
N LEU A 7 11.52 -4.84 -13.81
CA LEU A 7 12.76 -5.46 -13.31
C LEU A 7 13.46 -4.61 -12.24
N MET A 8 13.50 -3.29 -12.43
CA MET A 8 14.03 -2.35 -11.43
C MET A 8 13.15 -2.33 -10.18
N GLY A 9 11.82 -2.36 -10.34
CA GLY A 9 10.86 -2.46 -9.24
C GLY A 9 11.01 -3.78 -8.46
N LEU A 10 11.19 -4.90 -9.16
CA LEU A 10 11.45 -6.20 -8.53
C LEU A 10 12.79 -6.19 -7.77
N GLY A 11 13.84 -5.59 -8.33
CA GLY A 11 15.13 -5.46 -7.66
C GLY A 11 15.09 -4.61 -6.39
N ALA A 12 14.30 -3.55 -6.38
CA ALA A 12 14.08 -2.72 -5.18
C ALA A 12 13.21 -3.43 -4.13
N LEU A 13 12.20 -4.20 -4.54
CA LEU A 13 11.34 -4.98 -3.64
C LEU A 13 12.05 -6.21 -3.04
N TYR A 14 13.00 -6.80 -3.78
CA TYR A 14 13.87 -7.89 -3.32
C TYR A 14 15.16 -7.40 -2.67
N MET A 15 15.33 -6.09 -2.48
CA MET A 15 16.52 -5.55 -1.82
C MET A 15 16.54 -6.01 -0.37
N THR A 16 17.54 -6.82 -0.03
CA THR A 16 17.79 -7.27 1.35
C THR A 16 19.06 -6.63 1.89
N ARG A 17 19.21 -6.63 3.21
CA ARG A 17 20.44 -6.17 3.86
C ARG A 17 21.67 -6.93 3.34
N ASP A 18 21.56 -8.25 3.13
CA ASP A 18 22.64 -9.07 2.57
C ASP A 18 23.03 -8.63 1.16
N LYS A 19 22.05 -8.30 0.31
CA LYS A 19 22.33 -7.82 -1.05
C LYS A 19 22.92 -6.41 -1.06
N ALA A 20 22.45 -5.53 -0.17
CA ALA A 20 23.04 -4.22 0.06
C ALA A 20 24.50 -4.33 0.54
N GLU A 21 24.79 -5.29 1.40
CA GLU A 21 26.15 -5.59 1.85
C GLU A 21 27.04 -6.07 0.70
N GLU A 22 26.57 -6.99 -0.14
CA GLU A 22 27.30 -7.48 -1.31
C GLU A 22 27.65 -6.31 -2.27
N ILE A 23 26.66 -5.47 -2.59
CA ILE A 23 26.84 -4.29 -3.44
C ILE A 23 27.86 -3.33 -2.81
N SER A 24 27.73 -3.04 -1.52
CA SER A 24 28.66 -2.15 -0.82
C SER A 24 30.10 -2.67 -0.84
N GLN A 25 30.29 -4.00 -0.72
CA GLN A 25 31.61 -4.62 -0.78
C GLN A 25 32.22 -4.56 -2.18
N GLU A 26 31.41 -4.71 -3.23
CA GLU A 26 31.87 -4.57 -4.61
C GLU A 26 32.30 -3.12 -4.90
N LEU A 27 31.52 -2.13 -4.45
CA LEU A 27 31.87 -0.71 -4.59
C LEU A 27 33.17 -0.37 -3.84
N ILE A 28 33.36 -0.91 -2.63
CA ILE A 28 34.63 -0.76 -1.90
C ILE A 28 35.80 -1.37 -2.67
N ARG A 29 35.63 -2.58 -3.23
CA ARG A 29 36.69 -3.25 -4.02
C ARG A 29 37.07 -2.45 -5.26
N ARG A 30 36.11 -1.77 -5.87
CA ARG A 30 36.31 -0.88 -7.02
C ARG A 30 36.91 0.48 -6.63
N GLY A 31 36.99 0.80 -5.34
CA GLY A 31 37.40 2.11 -4.86
C GLY A 31 36.34 3.20 -5.03
N GLU A 32 35.09 2.81 -5.31
CA GLU A 32 33.94 3.70 -5.54
C GLU A 32 33.20 4.05 -4.24
N LEU A 33 33.47 3.34 -3.14
CA LEU A 33 32.90 3.58 -1.82
C LEU A 33 33.99 3.44 -0.75
N ALA A 34 34.10 4.41 0.16
CA ALA A 34 35.04 4.30 1.28
C ALA A 34 34.55 3.25 2.29
N LYS A 35 35.48 2.54 2.95
CA LYS A 35 35.12 1.49 3.92
C LYS A 35 34.31 2.03 5.09
N GLU A 36 34.62 3.26 5.49
CA GLU A 36 34.03 3.98 6.59
C GLU A 36 32.57 4.36 6.28
N GLU A 37 32.24 4.56 5.00
CA GLU A 37 30.92 4.96 4.51
C GLU A 37 29.99 3.75 4.25
N LYS A 38 30.49 2.52 4.41
CA LYS A 38 29.73 1.29 4.11
C LYS A 38 28.38 1.24 4.82
N SER A 39 28.38 1.51 6.12
CA SER A 39 27.17 1.41 6.96
C SER A 39 26.12 2.42 6.55
N ASP A 40 26.54 3.66 6.30
CA ASP A 40 25.67 4.75 5.86
C ASP A 40 25.07 4.48 4.48
N PHE A 41 25.87 3.93 3.56
CA PHE A 41 25.40 3.53 2.24
C PHE A 41 24.31 2.45 2.34
N ILE A 42 24.55 1.40 3.13
CA ILE A 42 23.57 0.32 3.32
C ILE A 42 22.28 0.88 3.93
N SER A 43 22.37 1.71 4.96
CA SER A 43 21.19 2.31 5.60
C SER A 43 20.38 3.14 4.59
N LYS A 44 21.03 4.02 3.83
CA LYS A 44 20.37 4.85 2.81
C LYS A 44 19.73 4.00 1.71
N LEU A 45 20.38 2.91 1.30
CA LEU A 45 19.85 2.02 0.27
C LEU A 45 18.59 1.31 0.77
N MET A 46 18.60 0.81 2.02
CA MET A 46 17.44 0.17 2.64
C MET A 46 16.29 1.15 2.85
N ASP A 47 16.56 2.36 3.36
CA ASP A 47 15.55 3.40 3.55
C ASP A 47 14.88 3.80 2.23
N ASN A 48 15.67 3.88 1.15
CA ASN A 48 15.15 4.17 -0.17
C ASN A 48 14.30 3.02 -0.72
N ALA A 49 14.71 1.77 -0.49
CA ALA A 49 13.91 0.61 -0.87
C ALA A 49 12.55 0.60 -0.15
N ASP A 50 12.53 0.85 1.15
CA ASP A 50 11.30 0.93 1.95
C ASP A 50 10.38 2.08 1.50
N LYS A 51 10.95 3.27 1.22
CA LYS A 51 10.19 4.40 0.66
C LYS A 51 9.55 4.06 -0.69
N GLN A 52 10.32 3.47 -1.61
CA GLN A 52 9.80 3.09 -2.92
C GLN A 52 8.70 2.03 -2.82
N LYS A 53 8.85 1.06 -1.92
CA LYS A 53 7.83 0.04 -1.64
C LYS A 53 6.53 0.66 -1.15
N ASN A 54 6.61 1.60 -0.21
CA ASN A 54 5.42 2.28 0.33
C ASN A 54 4.73 3.14 -0.73
N MET A 55 5.49 3.93 -1.50
CA MET A 55 4.94 4.74 -2.59
C MET A 55 4.25 3.86 -3.65
N LEU A 56 4.84 2.72 -3.99
CA LEU A 56 4.23 1.78 -4.94
C LEU A 56 2.93 1.18 -4.37
N LYS A 57 2.93 0.81 -3.09
CA LYS A 57 1.75 0.27 -2.41
C LYS A 57 0.59 1.28 -2.42
N GLU A 58 0.85 2.53 -2.04
CA GLU A 58 -0.16 3.59 -2.07
C GLU A 58 -0.71 3.85 -3.47
N LYS A 59 0.18 3.87 -4.48
CA LYS A 59 -0.23 4.07 -5.87
C LYS A 59 -1.09 2.92 -6.37
N LEU A 60 -0.73 1.68 -6.06
CA LEU A 60 -1.51 0.49 -6.40
C LEU A 60 -2.87 0.49 -5.71
N GLU A 61 -2.93 0.78 -4.40
CA GLU A 61 -4.21 0.88 -3.67
C GLU A 61 -5.12 1.94 -4.29
N LYS A 62 -4.55 3.10 -4.66
CA LYS A 62 -5.31 4.18 -5.30
C LYS A 62 -5.84 3.78 -6.69
N GLU A 63 -4.99 3.19 -7.53
CA GLU A 63 -5.40 2.75 -8.88
C GLU A 63 -6.42 1.61 -8.81
N PHE A 64 -6.23 0.66 -7.89
CA PHE A 64 -7.17 -0.44 -7.69
C PHE A 64 -8.53 0.05 -7.20
N ASN A 65 -8.56 0.95 -6.21
CA ASN A 65 -9.81 1.56 -5.74
C ASN A 65 -10.51 2.39 -6.83
N ALA A 66 -9.74 3.09 -7.69
CA ALA A 66 -10.31 3.80 -8.83
C ALA A 66 -10.96 2.84 -9.84
N MET A 67 -10.29 1.73 -10.15
CA MET A 67 -10.81 0.71 -11.06
C MET A 67 -12.07 0.02 -10.51
N VAL A 68 -12.10 -0.31 -9.22
CA VAL A 68 -13.28 -0.87 -8.53
C VAL A 68 -14.48 0.08 -8.65
N LYS A 69 -14.27 1.38 -8.43
CA LYS A 69 -15.31 2.41 -8.59
C LYS A 69 -15.77 2.54 -10.05
N GLU A 70 -14.85 2.55 -11.01
CA GLU A 70 -15.18 2.64 -12.43
C GLU A 70 -15.96 1.41 -12.93
N ALA A 71 -15.68 0.23 -12.36
CA ALA A 71 -16.42 -0.99 -12.63
C ALA A 71 -17.79 -1.07 -11.91
N ASN A 72 -18.22 -0.02 -11.19
CA ASN A 72 -19.41 -0.01 -10.33
C ASN A 72 -19.43 -1.14 -9.29
N LEU A 73 -18.24 -1.59 -8.86
CA LEU A 73 -18.11 -2.57 -7.80
C LEU A 73 -17.99 -1.84 -6.46
N ILE A 74 -18.69 -2.33 -5.45
CA ILE A 74 -18.59 -1.83 -4.08
C ILE A 74 -17.60 -2.69 -3.29
N THR A 75 -16.88 -2.07 -2.36
CA THR A 75 -16.06 -2.81 -1.39
C THR A 75 -16.94 -3.49 -0.35
N ARG A 76 -16.39 -4.48 0.37
CA ARG A 76 -17.11 -5.14 1.47
C ARG A 76 -17.45 -4.15 2.58
N ASP A 77 -16.54 -3.24 2.91
CA ASP A 77 -16.75 -2.25 3.95
C ASP A 77 -17.90 -1.29 3.60
N GLU A 78 -17.96 -0.82 2.35
CA GLU A 78 -19.07 -0.01 1.84
C GLU A 78 -20.42 -0.77 1.87
N TYR A 79 -20.40 -2.08 1.58
CA TYR A 79 -21.58 -2.93 1.67
C TYR A 79 -22.07 -3.10 3.11
N GLU A 80 -21.16 -3.32 4.06
CA GLU A 80 -21.49 -3.43 5.48
C GLU A 80 -22.01 -2.11 6.05
N GLU A 81 -21.43 -0.97 5.65
CA GLU A 81 -21.93 0.36 6.00
C GLU A 81 -23.37 0.57 5.49
N LEU A 82 -23.67 0.13 4.26
CA LEU A 82 -25.01 0.21 3.70
C LEU A 82 -26.00 -0.66 4.50
N LEU A 83 -25.63 -1.90 4.85
CA LEU A 83 -26.45 -2.77 5.68
C LEU A 83 -26.73 -2.15 7.06
N SER A 84 -25.74 -1.52 7.67
CA SER A 84 -25.90 -0.82 8.94
C SER A 84 -26.93 0.31 8.84
N LYS A 85 -26.82 1.16 7.80
CA LYS A 85 -27.79 2.23 7.53
C LYS A 85 -29.20 1.69 7.29
N ILE A 86 -29.34 0.58 6.57
CA ILE A 86 -30.64 -0.08 6.33
C ILE A 86 -31.24 -0.55 7.66
N ASN A 87 -30.45 -1.17 8.53
CA ASN A 87 -30.92 -1.62 9.84
C ASN A 87 -31.37 -0.45 10.72
N GLU A 88 -30.61 0.65 10.74
CA GLU A 88 -30.99 1.86 11.48
C GLU A 88 -32.31 2.45 10.97
N LEU A 89 -32.49 2.51 9.65
CA LEU A 89 -33.74 2.98 9.04
C LEU A 89 -34.92 2.06 9.40
N ASN A 90 -34.73 0.74 9.38
CA ASN A 90 -35.76 -0.22 9.78
C ASN A 90 -36.17 -0.05 11.25
N ILE A 91 -35.22 0.19 12.15
CA ILE A 91 -35.51 0.47 13.56
C ILE A 91 -36.35 1.75 13.70
N ARG A 92 -35.94 2.84 13.03
CA ARG A 92 -36.68 4.12 13.07
C ARG A 92 -38.09 4.00 12.47
N LEU A 93 -38.24 3.23 11.41
CA LEU A 93 -39.55 2.92 10.82
C LEU A 93 -40.45 2.18 11.82
N ALA A 94 -39.94 1.14 12.46
CA ALA A 94 -40.68 0.41 13.48
C ALA A 94 -41.07 1.30 14.68
N GLU A 95 -40.21 2.23 15.08
CA GLU A 95 -40.53 3.22 16.13
C GLU A 95 -41.63 4.20 15.71
N LEU A 96 -41.66 4.60 14.44
CA LEU A 96 -42.71 5.47 13.89
C LEU A 96 -44.04 4.73 13.79
N GLU A 97 -44.06 3.52 13.27
CA GLU A 97 -45.26 2.67 13.20
C GLU A 97 -45.88 2.48 14.59
N ASN A 98 -45.06 2.18 15.60
CA ASN A 98 -45.51 2.07 16.99
C ASN A 98 -46.06 3.37 17.60
N LYS A 99 -45.71 4.54 17.05
CA LYS A 99 -46.28 5.83 17.48
C LYS A 99 -47.63 6.10 16.83
N PHE A 100 -47.81 5.70 15.57
CA PHE A 100 -49.09 5.83 14.86
C PHE A 100 -50.15 4.84 15.36
N ASP A 101 -49.76 3.63 15.77
CA ASP A 101 -50.69 2.64 16.36
C ASP A 101 -51.13 2.99 17.80
N LYS A 102 -50.56 4.04 18.42
CA LYS A 102 -50.87 4.49 19.79
C LYS A 102 -51.71 5.76 19.85
N GLU A 103 -52.05 6.38 18.71
CA GLU A 103 -53.06 7.45 18.58
C GLU A 103 -54.41 6.88 18.13
#